data_AF-A0A6J3K8B1-F1
#
_entry.id   AF-A0A6J3K8B1-F1
#
_cell.length_a   1.000
_cell.length_b   1.000
_cell.length_c   1.000
_cell.angle_alpha   90.00
_cell.angle_beta   90.00
_cell.angle_gamma   90.00
#
_symmetry.space_group_name_H-M   'P 1'
#
loop_
_entity.id
_entity.type
_entity.pdbx_description
1 polymer ?
#
loop_
_entity_poly.entity_id
_entity_poly.type
_entity_poly.pdbx_seq_one_letter_code
_entity_poly.pdbx_strand_id
1 'polypeptide(L)'
;MFHIIKKDWELLNDKNEAQILKEITKEGKKLGEIYRTFMLSCMSGFIIIPLSPVILDIISPLNETRHREQMFRVTYFLDDDEYFYAIYFHSLWCAFIITMIAVTIDSLYIQIVHHDSALFAICGQTLITARKSTDVDTNETYTEWLRQCLTMHNDALQLFEMLDDSSRRSYFFQILLTMIGMTVTAVQVRIILQL
;
A
#
# COMPACT_ATOMS: atom_id res chain seq x y z
N MET A 1 -17.22 4.26 0.16
CA MET A 1 -15.93 4.97 0.30
C MET A 1 -15.88 6.25 -0.55
N PHE A 2 -15.75 6.20 -1.88
CA PHE A 2 -15.67 7.43 -2.71
C PHE A 2 -16.86 8.39 -2.60
N HIS A 3 -18.07 7.88 -2.34
CA HIS A 3 -19.25 8.71 -2.11
C HIS A 3 -19.18 9.51 -0.79
N ILE A 4 -18.52 8.98 0.24
CA ILE A 4 -18.34 9.66 1.54
C ILE A 4 -17.34 10.79 1.35
N ILE A 5 -16.21 10.50 0.71
CA ILE A 5 -15.18 11.51 0.36
C ILE A 5 -15.76 12.65 -0.48
N LYS A 6 -16.61 12.32 -1.48
CA LYS A 6 -17.25 13.34 -2.33
C LYS A 6 -18.27 14.18 -1.56
N LYS A 7 -19.06 13.55 -0.68
CA LYS A 7 -20.03 14.25 0.16
C LYS A 7 -19.33 15.18 1.16
N ASP A 8 -18.24 14.74 1.78
CA ASP A 8 -17.41 15.56 2.67
C ASP A 8 -16.82 16.75 1.91
N TRP A 9 -16.38 16.54 0.66
CA TRP A 9 -15.90 17.61 -0.21
C TRP A 9 -16.97 18.67 -0.54
N GLU A 10 -18.22 18.25 -0.71
CA GLU A 10 -19.36 19.15 -0.99
C GLU A 10 -19.86 19.90 0.27
N LEU A 11 -19.59 19.37 1.46
CA LEU A 11 -19.96 19.98 2.76
C LEU A 11 -18.98 21.07 3.22
N LEU A 12 -17.76 21.10 2.70
CA LEU A 12 -16.73 22.07 3.06
C LEU A 12 -16.96 23.40 2.34
N ASN A 13 -17.58 24.35 3.04
CA ASN A 13 -17.94 25.67 2.50
C ASN A 13 -16.84 26.73 2.74
N ASP A 14 -15.89 26.47 3.64
CA ASP A 14 -14.78 27.39 3.97
C ASP A 14 -13.55 27.12 3.09
N LYS A 15 -12.98 28.20 2.53
CA LYS A 15 -11.76 28.15 1.69
C LYS A 15 -10.55 27.60 2.44
N ASN A 16 -10.44 27.85 3.75
CA ASN A 16 -9.33 27.36 4.57
C ASN A 16 -9.42 25.85 4.80
N GLU A 17 -10.62 25.33 5.10
CA GLU A 17 -10.83 23.89 5.30
C GLU A 17 -10.63 23.12 3.98
N ALA A 18 -11.12 23.66 2.87
CA ALA A 18 -10.88 23.09 1.54
C ALA A 18 -9.39 23.08 1.15
N GLN A 19 -8.62 24.09 1.57
CA GLN A 19 -7.17 24.13 1.33
C GLN A 19 -6.43 23.04 2.12
N ILE A 20 -6.78 22.83 3.39
CA ILE A 20 -6.19 21.79 4.24
C ILE A 20 -6.48 20.40 3.66
N LEU A 21 -7.74 20.14 3.30
CA LEU A 21 -8.13 18.88 2.69
C LEU A 21 -7.36 18.61 1.40
N LYS A 22 -7.24 19.64 0.55
CA LYS A 22 -6.53 19.55 -0.72
C LYS A 22 -5.04 19.24 -0.53
N GLU A 23 -4.39 19.84 0.45
CA GLU A 23 -2.96 19.60 0.71
C GLU A 23 -2.73 18.17 1.20
N ILE A 24 -3.51 17.71 2.19
CA ILE A 24 -3.36 16.35 2.75
C ILE A 24 -3.75 15.28 1.72
N THR A 25 -4.78 15.54 0.91
CA THR A 25 -5.16 14.64 -0.21
C THR A 25 -4.04 14.57 -1.26
N LYS A 26 -3.37 15.70 -1.54
CA LYS A 26 -2.24 15.75 -2.48
C LYS A 26 -1.03 14.98 -1.93
N GLU A 27 -0.76 15.09 -0.63
CA GLU A 27 0.27 14.29 0.03
C GLU A 27 -0.04 12.79 -0.05
N GLY A 28 -1.27 12.38 0.26
CA GLY A 28 -1.69 10.98 0.16
C GLY A 28 -1.61 10.43 -1.26
N LYS A 29 -2.00 11.24 -2.25
CA LYS A 29 -1.84 10.88 -3.66
C LYS A 29 -0.37 10.72 -4.04
N LYS A 30 0.49 11.65 -3.62
CA LYS A 30 1.94 11.59 -3.88
C LYS A 30 2.56 10.36 -3.23
N LEU A 31 2.20 10.05 -1.98
CA LEU A 31 2.68 8.86 -1.27
C LEU A 31 2.23 7.58 -1.99
N GLY A 32 0.96 7.49 -2.39
CA GLY A 32 0.45 6.36 -3.17
C GLY A 32 1.14 6.20 -4.53
N GLU A 33 1.44 7.30 -5.23
CA GLU A 33 2.20 7.29 -6.48
C GLU A 33 3.64 6.80 -6.29
N ILE A 34 4.31 7.26 -5.24
CA ILE A 34 5.66 6.79 -4.86
C ILE A 34 5.62 5.29 -4.55
N TYR A 35 4.69 4.86 -3.71
CA TYR A 35 4.53 3.46 -3.33
C TYR A 35 4.28 2.55 -4.55
N ARG A 36 3.33 2.93 -5.42
CA ARG A 36 3.05 2.20 -6.65
C ARG A 36 4.27 2.10 -7.56
N THR A 37 4.99 3.21 -7.73
CA THR A 37 6.20 3.25 -8.58
C THR A 37 7.30 2.37 -8.02
N PHE A 38 7.49 2.39 -6.69
CA PHE A 38 8.44 1.53 -6.01
C PHE A 38 8.10 0.05 -6.20
N MET A 39 6.85 -0.35 -5.95
CA MET A 39 6.40 -1.74 -6.11
C MET A 39 6.56 -2.24 -7.56
N LEU A 40 6.22 -1.42 -8.56
CA LEU A 40 6.43 -1.76 -9.97
C LEU A 40 7.92 -1.88 -10.33
N SER A 41 8.79 -1.08 -9.70
CA SER A 41 10.23 -1.15 -9.89
C SER A 41 10.84 -2.41 -9.25
N CYS A 42 10.36 -2.82 -8.07
CA CYS A 42 10.74 -4.09 -7.47
C CYS A 42 10.30 -5.27 -8.33
N MET A 43 9.07 -5.23 -8.87
CA MET A 43 8.56 -6.23 -9.79
C MET A 43 9.42 -6.34 -11.06
N SER A 44 9.80 -5.22 -11.68
CA SER A 44 10.67 -5.26 -12.86
C SER A 44 12.05 -5.85 -12.56
N GLY A 45 12.64 -5.54 -11.40
CA GLY A 45 13.86 -6.17 -10.92
C GLY A 45 13.71 -7.69 -10.78
N PHE A 46 12.62 -8.14 -10.17
CA PHE A 46 12.31 -9.56 -9.99
C PHE A 46 12.17 -10.32 -11.31
N ILE A 47 11.64 -9.67 -12.35
CA ILE A 47 11.52 -10.22 -13.71
C ILE A 47 12.89 -10.36 -14.39
N ILE A 48 13.81 -9.40 -14.19
CA ILE A 48 15.10 -9.35 -14.89
C ILE A 48 16.08 -10.40 -14.35
N ILE A 49 16.08 -10.69 -13.04
CA ILE A 49 17.00 -11.63 -12.39
C ILE A 49 17.06 -13.00 -13.10
N PRO A 50 15.95 -13.74 -13.31
CA PRO A 50 15.96 -15.04 -13.99
C PRO A 50 16.24 -14.94 -15.51
N LEU A 51 16.04 -13.77 -16.13
CA LEU A 51 16.39 -13.55 -17.54
C LEU A 51 17.87 -13.24 -17.75
N SER A 52 18.60 -12.86 -16.70
CA SER A 52 20.02 -12.53 -16.80
C SER A 52 20.88 -13.59 -17.52
N PRO A 53 20.77 -14.92 -17.25
CA PRO A 53 21.53 -15.92 -18.00
C PRO A 53 21.16 -15.94 -19.49
N VAL A 54 19.88 -15.78 -19.84
CA VAL A 54 19.40 -15.78 -21.23
C VAL A 54 19.93 -14.57 -22.00
N ILE A 55 19.91 -13.38 -21.37
CA ILE A 55 20.44 -12.15 -21.98
C ILE A 55 21.95 -12.27 -22.17
N LEU A 56 22.65 -12.80 -21.16
CA LEU A 56 24.09 -13.03 -21.24
C LEU A 56 24.46 -14.03 -22.33
N ASP A 57 23.63 -15.04 -22.61
CA ASP A 57 23.89 -16.04 -23.67
C ASP A 57 23.84 -15.40 -25.07
N ILE A 58 23.02 -14.36 -25.25
CA ILE A 58 22.94 -13.60 -26.51
C ILE A 58 24.17 -12.67 -26.68
N ILE A 59 24.59 -12.01 -25.60
CA ILE A 59 25.68 -11.00 -25.64
C ILE A 59 27.06 -11.67 -25.64
N SER A 60 27.23 -12.71 -24.83
CA SER A 60 28.50 -13.43 -24.64
C SER A 60 28.18 -14.92 -24.46
N PRO A 61 28.05 -15.65 -25.59
CA PRO A 61 27.75 -17.08 -25.56
C PRO A 61 28.95 -17.85 -25.00
N LEU A 62 28.71 -18.74 -24.06
CA LEU A 62 29.69 -19.76 -23.66
C LEU A 62 29.47 -21.05 -24.46
N ASN A 63 30.49 -21.90 -24.49
CA ASN A 63 30.43 -23.23 -25.12
C ASN A 63 29.58 -24.23 -24.30
N GLU A 64 29.20 -23.86 -23.08
CA GLU A 64 28.31 -24.62 -22.19
C GLU A 64 27.03 -23.83 -21.91
N THR A 65 25.91 -24.54 -21.72
CA THR A 65 24.62 -23.95 -21.34
C THR A 65 24.69 -23.36 -19.93
N ARG A 66 24.44 -22.05 -19.79
CA ARG A 66 24.32 -21.41 -18.47
C ARG A 66 23.11 -21.98 -17.72
N HIS A 67 23.28 -22.30 -16.44
CA HIS A 67 22.19 -22.78 -15.59
C HIS A 67 21.09 -21.70 -15.49
N ARG A 68 19.87 -22.04 -15.88
CA ARG A 68 18.71 -21.14 -15.85
C ARG A 68 18.07 -21.20 -14.47
N GLU A 69 18.08 -20.09 -13.75
CA GLU A 69 17.34 -19.99 -12.49
C GLU A 69 15.88 -19.62 -12.80
N GLN A 70 14.93 -20.40 -12.27
CA GLN A 70 13.50 -20.06 -12.33
C GLN A 70 13.17 -18.92 -11.36
N MET A 71 12.14 -18.11 -11.68
CA MET A 71 11.63 -17.03 -10.80
C MET A 71 11.33 -17.52 -9.38
N PHE A 72 10.72 -18.70 -9.29
CA PHE A 72 10.41 -19.37 -8.04
C PHE A 72 10.94 -20.79 -8.18
N ARG A 73 11.67 -21.28 -7.17
CA ARG A 73 12.10 -22.68 -7.10
C ARG A 73 10.89 -23.56 -6.74
N VAL A 74 10.04 -23.83 -7.73
CA VAL A 74 8.86 -24.68 -7.60
C VAL A 74 9.15 -25.96 -8.37
N THR A 75 9.19 -27.09 -7.69
CA THR A 75 9.35 -28.39 -8.36
C THR A 75 8.05 -28.73 -9.07
N TYR A 76 8.00 -28.50 -10.38
CA TYR A 76 6.94 -29.03 -11.22
C TYR A 76 7.20 -30.53 -11.47
N PHE A 77 6.16 -31.33 -11.65
CA PHE A 77 6.30 -32.74 -12.09
C PHE A 77 6.71 -32.87 -13.57
N LEU A 78 7.30 -31.81 -14.13
CA LEU A 78 7.68 -31.64 -15.53
C LEU A 78 9.16 -31.26 -15.57
N ASP A 79 9.83 -31.54 -16.70
CA ASP A 79 11.22 -31.13 -16.89
C ASP A 79 11.32 -29.60 -16.96
N ASP A 80 12.03 -29.01 -15.99
CA ASP A 80 12.15 -27.56 -15.81
C ASP A 80 12.86 -26.87 -16.98
N ASP A 81 13.76 -27.59 -17.67
CA ASP A 81 14.53 -27.07 -18.79
C ASP A 81 13.72 -27.07 -20.09
N GLU A 82 12.87 -28.10 -20.30
CA GLU A 82 12.01 -28.20 -21.49
C GLU A 82 10.85 -27.20 -21.45
N TYR A 83 10.25 -26.97 -20.27
CA TYR A 83 9.07 -26.11 -20.09
C TYR A 83 9.38 -24.74 -19.48
N PHE A 84 10.67 -24.33 -19.46
CA PHE A 84 11.14 -23.10 -18.83
C PHE A 84 10.29 -21.87 -19.15
N TYR A 85 9.99 -21.60 -20.43
CA TYR A 85 9.24 -20.42 -20.84
C TYR A 85 7.76 -20.44 -20.38
N ALA A 86 7.14 -21.62 -20.35
CA ALA A 86 5.76 -21.77 -19.92
C ALA A 86 5.63 -21.57 -18.40
N ILE A 87 6.55 -22.18 -17.63
CA ILE A 87 6.63 -22.03 -16.17
C ILE A 87 6.95 -20.58 -15.80
N TYR A 88 7.88 -19.96 -16.52
CA TYR A 88 8.26 -18.57 -16.36
C TYR A 88 7.07 -17.62 -16.62
N PHE A 89 6.33 -17.83 -17.70
CA PHE A 89 5.16 -17.00 -18.02
C PHE A 89 4.04 -17.16 -16.98
N HIS A 90 3.76 -18.39 -16.55
CA HIS A 90 2.80 -18.64 -15.47
C HIS A 90 3.20 -17.92 -14.17
N SER A 91 4.47 -18.04 -13.78
CA SER A 91 5.02 -17.40 -12.59
C SER A 91 4.96 -15.87 -12.67
N LEU A 92 5.29 -15.31 -13.83
CA LEU A 92 5.18 -13.88 -14.11
C LEU A 92 3.74 -13.39 -13.93
N TRP A 93 2.78 -14.12 -14.50
CA TRP A 93 1.36 -13.77 -14.43
C TRP A 93 0.83 -13.82 -13.00
N CYS A 94 1.17 -14.87 -12.24
CA CYS A 94 0.82 -14.99 -10.83
C CYS A 94 1.42 -13.84 -10.01
N ALA A 95 2.72 -13.56 -10.16
CA ALA A 95 3.39 -12.48 -9.45
C ALA A 95 2.80 -11.10 -9.80
N PHE A 96 2.42 -10.88 -11.05
CA PHE A 96 1.74 -9.66 -11.48
C PHE A 96 0.37 -9.50 -10.80
N ILE A 97 -0.46 -10.54 -10.80
CA ILE A 97 -1.78 -10.50 -10.14
C ILE A 97 -1.63 -10.19 -8.64
N ILE A 98 -0.74 -10.91 -7.95
CA ILE A 98 -0.51 -10.73 -6.51
C ILE A 98 -0.06 -9.28 -6.22
N THR A 99 0.90 -8.77 -7.00
CA THR A 99 1.40 -7.39 -6.85
C THR A 99 0.29 -6.36 -7.07
N MET A 100 -0.56 -6.56 -8.09
CA MET A 100 -1.67 -5.65 -8.36
C MET A 100 -2.71 -5.64 -7.24
N ILE A 101 -3.02 -6.81 -6.66
CA ILE A 101 -3.93 -6.92 -5.50
C ILE A 101 -3.34 -6.18 -4.30
N ALA A 102 -2.07 -6.44 -3.97
CA ALA A 102 -1.39 -5.79 -2.86
C ALA A 102 -1.37 -4.25 -3.02
N VAL A 103 -0.93 -3.77 -4.19
CA VAL A 103 -0.91 -2.33 -4.51
C VAL A 103 -2.29 -1.71 -4.38
N THR A 104 -3.36 -2.41 -4.78
CA THR A 104 -4.73 -1.92 -4.67
C THR A 104 -5.16 -1.79 -3.21
N ILE A 105 -4.94 -2.82 -2.40
CA ILE A 105 -5.29 -2.82 -0.97
C ILE A 105 -4.51 -1.72 -0.23
N ASP A 106 -3.20 -1.66 -0.42
CA ASP A 106 -2.34 -0.67 0.24
C ASP A 106 -2.69 0.75 -0.19
N SER A 107 -3.03 0.97 -1.47
CA SER A 107 -3.48 2.28 -1.95
C SER A 107 -4.80 2.70 -1.31
N LEU A 108 -5.73 1.77 -1.09
CA LEU A 108 -6.99 2.05 -0.37
C LEU A 108 -6.69 2.45 1.09
N TYR A 109 -5.81 1.74 1.76
CA TYR A 109 -5.36 2.08 3.12
C TYR A 109 -4.76 3.48 3.21
N ILE A 110 -3.81 3.81 2.31
CA ILE A 110 -3.17 5.12 2.25
C ILE A 110 -4.24 6.22 2.07
N GLN A 111 -5.21 6.01 1.17
CA GLN A 111 -6.26 7.01 0.93
C GLN A 111 -7.14 7.24 2.16
N ILE A 112 -7.53 6.19 2.87
CA ILE A 112 -8.38 6.30 4.08
C ILE A 112 -7.61 7.04 5.17
N VAL A 113 -6.37 6.62 5.46
CA VAL A 113 -5.54 7.25 6.50
C VAL A 113 -5.34 8.74 6.21
N HIS A 114 -5.08 9.11 4.95
CA HIS A 114 -4.94 10.52 4.58
C HIS A 114 -6.26 11.28 4.63
N HIS A 115 -7.38 10.68 4.23
CA HIS A 115 -8.71 11.29 4.33
C HIS A 115 -9.06 11.59 5.79
N ASP A 116 -8.89 10.59 6.67
CA ASP A 116 -9.16 10.73 8.10
C ASP A 116 -8.23 11.78 8.73
N SER A 117 -6.94 11.76 8.39
CA SER A 117 -5.97 12.76 8.84
C SER A 117 -6.36 14.17 8.41
N ALA A 118 -6.92 14.33 7.22
CA ALA A 118 -7.39 15.62 6.72
C ALA A 118 -8.60 16.14 7.49
N LEU A 119 -9.58 15.26 7.76
CA LEU A 119 -10.72 15.59 8.59
C LEU A 119 -10.30 15.99 10.01
N PHE A 120 -9.37 15.26 10.63
CA PHE A 120 -8.84 15.63 11.95
C PHE A 120 -8.09 16.96 11.94
N ALA A 121 -7.32 17.26 10.89
CA ALA A 121 -6.63 18.54 10.76
C ALA A 121 -7.62 19.72 10.66
N ILE A 122 -8.71 19.55 9.92
CA ILE A 122 -9.81 20.52 9.82
C ILE A 122 -10.45 20.72 11.19
N CYS A 123 -10.84 19.62 11.88
CA CYS A 123 -11.38 19.67 13.24
C CYS A 123 -10.50 20.49 14.18
N GLY A 124 -9.19 20.22 14.16
CA GLY A 124 -8.22 20.87 15.04
C GLY A 124 -8.09 22.36 14.78
N GLN A 125 -8.06 22.79 13.51
CA GLN A 125 -7.99 24.20 13.14
C GLN A 125 -9.25 24.96 13.55
N THR A 126 -10.43 24.37 13.33
CA THR A 126 -11.70 24.96 13.71
C THR A 126 -11.82 25.09 15.24
N LEU A 127 -11.34 24.09 16.00
CA LEU A 127 -11.24 24.16 17.46
C LEU A 127 -10.33 25.28 17.96
N ILE A 128 -9.12 25.41 17.38
CA ILE A 128 -8.18 26.47 17.75
C ILE A 128 -8.78 27.85 17.47
N THR A 129 -9.48 27.98 16.34
CA THR A 129 -10.14 29.23 15.94
C THR A 129 -11.30 29.57 16.88
N ALA A 130 -12.16 28.60 17.20
CA ALA A 130 -13.24 28.76 18.16
C ALA A 130 -12.71 29.14 19.56
N ARG A 131 -11.65 28.48 20.04
CA ARG A 131 -11.03 28.81 21.33
C ARG A 131 -10.51 30.26 21.37
N LYS A 132 -9.94 30.77 20.27
CA LYS A 132 -9.46 32.15 20.18
C LYS A 132 -10.58 33.19 20.16
N SER A 133 -11.76 32.85 19.66
CA SER A 133 -12.94 33.73 19.67
C SER A 133 -13.75 33.66 20.98
N THR A 134 -13.47 32.68 21.85
CA THR A 134 -14.19 32.47 23.12
C THR A 134 -13.64 33.34 24.25
N ASP A 135 -13.65 34.66 24.04
CA ASP A 135 -13.81 35.65 25.12
C ASP A 135 -15.31 35.94 25.36
N VAL A 136 -16.22 35.41 24.52
CA VAL A 136 -17.67 35.65 24.60
C VAL A 136 -18.48 34.36 24.33
N ASP A 137 -19.01 33.80 25.43
CA ASP A 137 -20.32 33.14 25.60
C ASP A 137 -21.00 32.45 24.38
N THR A 138 -20.42 31.37 23.84
CA THR A 138 -21.13 30.49 22.89
C THR A 138 -20.84 29.00 23.13
N ASN A 139 -21.41 28.46 24.21
CA ASN A 139 -21.37 27.02 24.52
C ASN A 139 -22.03 26.17 23.42
N GLU A 140 -23.07 26.66 22.74
CA GLU A 140 -23.77 25.91 21.68
C GLU A 140 -22.88 25.61 20.47
N THR A 141 -22.18 26.63 19.96
CA THR A 141 -21.23 26.48 18.84
C THR A 141 -20.07 25.56 19.21
N TYR A 142 -19.64 25.59 20.48
CA TYR A 142 -18.63 24.67 20.99
C TYR A 142 -19.11 23.21 21.00
N THR A 143 -20.34 22.95 21.46
CA THR A 143 -20.90 21.60 21.45
C THR A 143 -21.14 21.05 20.04
N GLU A 144 -21.49 21.90 19.07
CA GLU A 144 -21.76 21.47 17.70
C GLU A 144 -20.48 21.05 16.96
N TRP A 145 -19.37 21.79 17.10
CA TRP A 145 -18.11 21.35 16.50
C TRP A 145 -17.60 20.06 17.16
N LEU A 146 -17.79 19.92 18.47
CA LEU A 146 -17.34 18.74 19.21
C LEU A 146 -18.13 17.51 18.76
N ARG A 147 -19.43 17.67 18.47
CA ARG A 147 -20.23 16.67 17.77
C ARG A 147 -19.71 16.36 16.37
N GLN A 148 -19.34 17.38 15.59
CA GLN A 148 -18.81 17.18 14.23
C GLN A 148 -17.50 16.38 14.25
N CYS A 149 -16.58 16.71 15.17
CA CYS A 149 -15.33 15.99 15.40
C CYS A 149 -15.57 14.53 15.83
N LEU A 150 -16.49 14.32 16.77
CA LEU A 150 -16.91 12.96 17.18
C LEU A 150 -17.52 12.16 16.03
N THR A 151 -18.31 12.80 15.18
CA THR A 151 -18.94 12.16 14.02
C THR A 151 -17.89 11.75 12.99
N MET A 152 -16.94 12.65 12.67
CA MET A 152 -15.81 12.34 11.78
C MET A 152 -14.92 11.23 12.33
N HIS A 153 -14.64 11.23 13.63
CA HIS A 153 -13.90 10.13 14.27
C HIS A 153 -14.65 8.80 14.17
N ASN A 154 -15.97 8.81 14.37
CA ASN A 154 -16.81 7.62 14.26
C ASN A 154 -16.90 7.11 12.82
N ASP A 155 -16.97 8.00 11.83
CA ASP A 155 -16.99 7.64 10.41
C ASP A 155 -15.65 7.04 9.96
N ALA A 156 -14.53 7.63 10.40
CA ALA A 156 -13.18 7.07 10.20
C ALA A 156 -13.05 5.68 10.82
N LEU A 157 -13.50 5.51 12.07
CA LEU A 157 -13.49 4.23 12.76
C LEU A 157 -14.35 3.19 12.02
N GLN A 158 -15.51 3.58 11.52
CA GLN A 158 -16.38 2.69 10.74
C GLN A 158 -15.71 2.26 9.42
N LEU A 159 -15.04 3.17 8.70
CA LEU A 159 -14.29 2.81 7.49
C LEU A 159 -13.13 1.86 7.81
N PHE A 160 -12.42 2.11 8.91
CA PHE A 160 -11.36 1.23 9.39
C PHE A 160 -11.90 -0.14 9.79
N GLU A 161 -13.00 -0.22 10.53
CA GLU A 161 -13.63 -1.47 10.94
C GLU A 161 -14.13 -2.29 9.74
N MET A 162 -14.71 -1.65 8.72
CA MET A 162 -15.11 -2.34 7.49
C MET A 162 -13.91 -2.95 6.77
N LEU A 163 -12.80 -2.22 6.72
CA LEU A 163 -11.57 -2.66 6.06
C LEU A 163 -10.85 -3.73 6.88
N ASP A 164 -10.80 -3.56 8.20
CA ASP A 164 -10.26 -4.54 9.14
C ASP A 164 -11.11 -5.81 9.10
N ASP A 165 -12.43 -5.79 9.21
CA ASP A 165 -13.21 -7.03 9.17
C ASP A 165 -13.05 -7.78 7.83
N SER A 166 -12.98 -7.04 6.71
CA SER A 166 -12.71 -7.63 5.39
C SER A 166 -11.30 -8.23 5.28
N SER A 167 -10.32 -7.70 6.01
CA SER A 167 -8.90 -7.99 5.79
C SER A 167 -8.20 -8.64 6.99
N ARG A 168 -8.85 -8.72 8.15
CA ARG A 168 -8.28 -9.10 9.46
C ARG A 168 -7.69 -10.49 9.44
N ARG A 169 -8.44 -11.42 8.86
CA ARG A 169 -7.96 -12.80 8.64
C ARG A 169 -6.73 -12.79 7.73
N SER A 170 -6.79 -12.06 6.63
CA SER A 170 -5.69 -11.98 5.66
C SER A 170 -4.46 -11.34 6.28
N TYR A 171 -4.60 -10.26 7.05
CA TYR A 171 -3.50 -9.59 7.75
C TYR A 171 -2.82 -10.48 8.78
N PHE A 172 -3.58 -11.27 9.54
CA PHE A 172 -3.00 -12.22 10.47
C PHE A 172 -2.10 -13.23 9.76
N PHE A 173 -2.58 -13.83 8.67
CA PHE A 173 -1.77 -14.75 7.87
C PHE A 173 -0.61 -14.04 7.18
N GLN A 174 -0.81 -12.81 6.71
CA GLN A 174 0.24 -12.03 6.06
C GLN A 174 1.37 -11.69 7.02
N ILE A 175 1.08 -11.28 8.26
CA ILE A 175 2.09 -11.02 9.30
C ILE A 175 2.83 -12.32 9.67
N LEU A 176 2.11 -13.43 9.84
CA LEU A 176 2.74 -14.71 10.14
C LEU A 176 3.69 -15.14 9.01
N LEU A 177 3.23 -15.06 7.76
CA LEU A 177 4.02 -15.43 6.59
C LEU A 177 5.22 -14.50 6.39
N THR A 178 5.09 -13.19 6.62
CA THR A 178 6.21 -12.27 6.52
C THR A 178 7.24 -12.50 7.61
N MET A 179 6.83 -12.82 8.85
CA MET A 179 7.74 -13.18 9.93
C MET A 179 8.54 -14.44 9.60
N ILE A 180 7.88 -15.49 9.10
CA ILE A 180 8.54 -16.71 8.65
C ILE A 180 9.49 -16.40 7.48
N GLY A 181 9.02 -15.64 6.49
CA GLY A 181 9.81 -15.24 5.33
C GLY A 181 11.08 -14.47 5.72
N MET A 182 10.95 -13.43 6.54
CA MET A 182 12.09 -12.66 7.04
C MET A 182 13.10 -13.54 7.79
N THR A 183 12.62 -14.48 8.61
CA THR A 183 13.47 -15.41 9.35
C THR A 183 14.22 -16.35 8.40
N VAL A 184 13.53 -16.94 7.42
CA VAL A 184 14.13 -17.83 6.42
C VAL A 184 15.16 -17.07 5.58
N THR A 185 14.83 -15.86 5.10
CA THR A 185 15.75 -15.02 4.32
C THR A 185 16.98 -14.64 5.15
N ALA A 186 16.81 -14.29 6.44
CA ALA A 186 17.94 -13.98 7.32
C ALA A 186 18.90 -15.17 7.47
N VAL A 187 18.37 -16.39 7.62
CA VAL A 187 19.16 -17.62 7.68
C VAL A 187 19.83 -17.91 6.32
N GLN A 188 19.11 -17.75 5.21
CA GLN A 188 19.67 -17.93 3.86
C GLN A 188 20.84 -16.97 3.60
N VAL A 189 20.71 -15.70 3.98
CA VAL A 189 21.77 -14.70 3.84
C VAL A 189 23.01 -15.10 4.65
N ARG A 190 22.84 -15.59 5.89
CA ARG A 190 23.95 -16.12 6.71
C ARG A 190 24.67 -17.28 6.01
N ILE A 191 23.91 -18.25 5.50
CA ILE A 191 24.45 -19.44 4.83
C ILE A 191 25.20 -19.04 3.54
N ILE A 192 24.63 -18.15 2.72
CA ILE A 192 25.22 -17.69 1.45
C ILE A 192 26.51 -16.90 1.70
N LEU A 193 26.54 -16.06 2.75
CA LEU A 193 27.69 -15.22 3.08
C LEU A 193 28.77 -15.96 3.90
N GLN A 194 28.60 -17.25 4.22
CA GLN A 194 29.51 -18.05 5.05
C GLN A 194 29.91 -17.35 6.38
N LEU A 195 28.96 -16.64 7.00
CA LEU A 195 29.13 -15.97 8.31
C LEU A 195 28.71 -16.87 9.47
#